data_AF-A0A920RFF2-F1
#
_entry.id   AF-A0A920RFF2-F1
#
_cell.length_a   1.000
_cell.length_b   1.000
_cell.length_c   1.000
_cell.angle_alpha   90.00
_cell.angle_beta   90.00
_cell.angle_gamma   90.00
#
_symmetry.space_group_name_H-M   'P 1'
#
loop_
_entity.id
_entity.type
_entity.pdbx_description
1 polymer ?
#
loop_
_entity_poly.entity_id
_entity_poly.type
_entity_poly.pdbx_seq_one_letter_code
_entity_poly.pdbx_strand_id
1 'polypeptide(L)' 'MALELFKPFIFSRLELRGLSTTIKQSKKMVDNEELEVWDILEEVIREHPVLSEPSTNASPAWYSGFRTGAG' A
#
# COMPACT_ATOMS: atom_id res chain seq x y z
N MET A 1 7.00 4.79 6.45
CA MET A 1 6.48 5.14 5.10
C MET A 1 5.20 4.36 4.76
N ALA A 2 5.17 3.02 4.86
CA ALA A 2 3.94 2.25 4.60
C ALA A 2 2.82 2.52 5.63
N LEU A 3 3.13 2.45 6.93
CA LEU A 3 2.16 2.76 8.00
C LEU A 3 1.47 4.12 7.81
N GLU A 4 2.20 5.13 7.33
CA GLU A 4 1.63 6.46 7.11
C GLU A 4 0.63 6.50 5.96
N LEU A 5 0.85 5.72 4.90
CA LEU A 5 -0.10 5.55 3.79
C LEU A 5 -1.36 4.83 4.26
N PHE A 6 -1.23 3.91 5.21
CA PHE A 6 -2.34 3.10 5.72
C PHE A 6 -3.03 3.67 6.97
N LYS A 7 -2.49 4.71 7.62
CA LYS A 7 -3.08 5.38 8.80
C LYS A 7 -4.61 5.60 8.72
N PRO A 8 -5.17 6.19 7.64
CA PRO A 8 -6.63 6.38 7.57
C PRO A 8 -7.41 5.06 7.55
N PHE A 9 -6.89 4.02 6.90
CA PHE A 9 -7.52 2.69 6.86
C PHE A 9 -7.42 1.98 8.20
N ILE A 10 -6.26 2.04 8.85
CA ILE A 10 -6.03 1.47 10.18
C ILE A 10 -6.94 2.13 11.20
N PHE A 11 -7.09 3.46 11.17
CA PHE A 11 -7.97 4.18 12.10
C PHE A 11 -9.44 3.77 11.93
N SER A 12 -9.92 3.66 10.69
CA SER A 12 -11.27 3.18 10.42
C SER A 12 -11.50 1.76 10.92
N ARG A 13 -10.52 0.85 10.72
CA ARG A 13 -10.60 -0.54 11.21
C ARG A 13 -10.54 -0.64 12.73
N LEU A 14 -9.71 0.16 13.40
CA LEU A 14 -9.66 0.24 14.86
C LEU A 14 -10.99 0.67 15.47
N GLU A 15 -11.67 1.64 14.83
CA GLU A 15 -12.99 2.10 15.24
C GLU A 15 -14.07 1.04 15.00
N LEU A 16 -14.08 0.44 13.80
CA LEU A 16 -15.02 -0.63 13.45
C LEU A 16 -14.91 -1.86 14.36
N ARG A 17 -13.69 -2.19 14.80
CA ARG A 17 -13.43 -3.29 15.76
C ARG A 17 -13.71 -2.92 17.20
N GLY A 18 -13.99 -1.64 17.50
CA GLY A 18 -14.16 -1.15 18.87
C GLY A 18 -12.88 -1.14 19.71
N LEU A 19 -11.71 -1.28 19.07
CA LEU A 19 -10.39 -1.19 19.73
C LEU A 19 -10.04 0.26 20.07
N SER A 20 -10.60 1.20 19.32
CA SER A 20 -10.49 2.63 19.57
C SER A 20 -11.85 3.31 19.45
N THR A 21 -12.09 4.29 20.31
CA THR A 21 -13.31 5.12 20.28
C THR A 21 -13.04 6.53 19.75
N THR A 22 -11.77 6.92 19.58
CA THR A 22 -11.39 8.27 19.16
C THR A 22 -10.13 8.27 18.29
N ILE A 23 -10.01 9.25 17.39
CA ILE A 23 -8.83 9.41 16.53
C ILE A 23 -7.55 9.55 17.36
N LYS A 24 -7.59 10.22 18.52
CA LYS A 24 -6.42 10.36 19.42
C LYS A 24 -5.95 9.01 19.96
N GLN A 25 -6.88 8.15 20.38
CA GLN A 25 -6.57 6.81 20.85
C GLN A 25 -6.00 5.95 19.71
N SER A 26 -6.65 5.96 18.54
CA SER A 26 -6.17 5.22 17.36
C SER A 26 -4.75 5.65 16.98
N LYS A 27 -4.49 6.97 16.97
CA LYS A 27 -3.16 7.52 16.68
C LYS A 27 -2.12 7.03 17.69
N LYS A 28 -2.45 7.04 18.98
CA LYS A 28 -1.54 6.54 20.02
C LYS A 28 -1.22 5.05 19.85
N MET A 29 -2.21 4.22 19.52
CA MET A 29 -1.99 2.79 19.28
C MET A 29 -1.09 2.56 18.06
N VAL A 30 -1.26 3.33 16.99
CA VAL A 30 -0.42 3.26 15.80
C VAL A 30 0.99 3.77 16.06
N ASP A 31 1.15 4.89 16.79
CA ASP A 31 2.46 5.43 17.16
C ASP A 31 3.22 4.49 18.12
N ASN A 32 2.49 3.71 18.93
CA ASN A 32 3.02 2.66 19.81
C ASN A 32 3.30 1.34 19.09
N GLU A 33 2.88 1.19 17.82
CA GLU A 33 3.00 -0.05 17.04
C GLU A 33 2.43 -1.29 17.78
N GLU A 34 1.27 -1.13 18.43
CA GLU A 34 0.55 -2.21 19.15
C GLU A 34 0.28 -3.42 18.22
N LEU A 35 0.17 -4.63 18.80
CA LEU A 35 -0.01 -5.87 18.03
C LEU A 35 -1.26 -5.84 17.13
N GLU A 36 -2.35 -5.27 17.64
CA GLU A 36 -3.61 -5.14 16.91
C GLU A 36 -3.48 -4.25 15.68
N VAL A 37 -2.55 -3.29 15.69
CA VAL A 37 -2.27 -2.43 14.53
C VAL A 37 -1.60 -3.24 13.42
N TRP A 38 -0.70 -4.16 13.77
CA TRP A 38 -0.06 -5.05 12.80
C TRP A 38 -1.04 -6.03 12.18
N ASP A 39 -1.95 -6.61 12.99
CA ASP A 39 -3.02 -7.49 12.50
C ASP A 39 -3.94 -6.75 11.51
N ILE A 40 -4.35 -5.53 11.86
CA ILE A 40 -5.17 -4.69 10.99
C ILE A 40 -4.43 -4.30 9.72
N LEU A 41 -3.14 -3.96 9.83
CA LEU A 41 -2.31 -3.60 8.69
C LEU A 41 -2.22 -4.77 7.70
N GLU A 42 -2.02 -6.00 8.19
CA GLU A 42 -1.98 -7.18 7.35
C GLU A 42 -3.30 -7.40 6.61
N GLU A 43 -4.44 -7.23 7.27
CA GLU A 43 -5.75 -7.30 6.62
C GLU A 43 -5.96 -6.22 5.57
N VAL A 44 -5.61 -4.97 5.88
CA VAL A 44 -5.76 -3.84 4.96
C VAL A 44 -4.92 -4.07 3.69
N ILE A 45 -3.69 -4.59 3.84
CA ILE A 45 -2.81 -4.92 2.71
C ILE A 45 -3.38 -6.09 1.88
N ARG A 46 -4.00 -7.08 2.52
CA ARG A 46 -4.63 -8.22 1.82
C ARG A 46 -5.87 -7.80 1.04
N GLU A 47 -6.69 -6.91 1.60
CA GLU A 47 -7.91 -6.41 0.94
C GLU A 47 -7.61 -5.37 -0.16
N HIS A 48 -6.59 -4.54 0.06
CA HIS A 48 -6.14 -3.53 -0.88
C HIS A 48 -4.70 -3.84 -1.25
N PRO A 49 -4.46 -4.87 -2.09
CA PRO A 49 -3.14 -5.10 -2.62
C PRO A 49 -2.74 -3.83 -3.35
N VAL A 50 -1.80 -3.08 -2.77
CA VAL A 50 -1.23 -1.92 -3.44
C VAL A 50 -0.53 -2.49 -4.65
N LEU A 51 -1.21 -2.47 -5.79
CA LEU A 51 -0.60 -2.70 -7.08
C LEU A 51 0.40 -1.57 -7.23
N SER A 52 1.63 -1.79 -6.76
CA SER A 52 2.77 -1.01 -7.19
C SER A 52 2.90 -1.35 -8.65
N GLU A 53 2.32 -0.53 -9.51
CA GLU A 53 2.44 -0.64 -10.95
C GLU A 53 3.93 -0.81 -11.27
N PRO A 54 4.38 -2.01 -11.66
CA PRO A 54 5.75 -2.16 -12.08
C PRO A 54 5.87 -1.30 -13.33
N SER A 55 6.58 -0.19 -13.20
CA SER A 55 7.37 0.49 -14.22
C SER A 55 7.33 -0.26 -15.56
N THR A 56 6.23 -0.07 -16.29
CA THR A 56 6.18 -0.27 -17.74
C THR A 56 5.92 1.09 -18.34
N ASN A 57 6.62 2.11 -17.82
CA ASN A 57 6.98 3.21 -18.68
C ASN A 57 8.07 2.63 -19.59
N ALA A 58 7.62 2.31 -20.81
CA ALA A 58 8.32 1.60 -21.85
C ALA A 58 9.82 1.91 -21.91
N SER A 59 10.67 0.88 -21.75
CA SER A 59 11.86 0.86 -22.59
C SER A 59 11.36 0.78 -24.04
N PRO A 60 11.73 1.73 -24.92
CA PRO A 60 11.30 1.75 -26.32
C PRO A 60 11.97 0.61 -27.08
N ALA A 61 11.43 -0.61 -26.95
CA ALA A 61 12.02 -1.82 -27.51
C ALA A 61 11.81 -1.98 -29.03
N TRP A 62 11.10 -1.06 -29.71
CA TRP A 62 10.70 -1.27 -31.12
C TRP A 62 11.25 -0.25 -32.10
N TYR A 63 11.96 0.80 -31.64
CA TYR A 63 12.42 1.89 -32.50
C TYR A 63 13.94 2.03 -32.62
N SER A 64 14.71 1.02 -32.22
CA SER A 64 16.10 0.88 -32.67
C SER A 64 16.17 -0.21 -33.72
N GLY A 65 16.75 0.14 -34.86
CA GLY A 65 16.60 -0.51 -36.16
C GLY A 65 17.23 -1.90 -36.31
N PHE A 66 17.50 -2.22 -37.57
CA PHE A 66 17.89 -3.52 -38.14
C PHE A 66 16.73 -4.43 -38.54
N ARG A 67 16.12 -4.09 -39.68
CA ARG A 67 16.19 -5.05 -40.79
C ARG A 67 16.70 -4.34 -42.05
N THR A 68 18.02 -4.46 -42.19
CA THR A 68 18.80 -4.36 -43.42
C THR A 68 18.14 -5.14 -44.56
N GLY A 69 18.32 -4.64 -45.79
CA GLY A 69 17.72 -5.19 -47.00
C GLY A 69 18.20 -6.60 -47.38
N ALA A 70 17.38 -7.26 -48.20
CA ALA A 70 17.74 -8.27 -49.19
C ALA A 70 16.47 -8.68 -49.95
N GLY A 71 16.50 -8.56 -51.29
CA GLY A 71 15.48 -9.08 -52.20
C GLY A 71 14.99 -8.05 -53.20
#